data_AF-K1YFV5-F1
#
_entry.id   AF-K1YFV5-F1
#
_cell.length_a   1.000
_cell.length_b   1.000
_cell.length_c   1.000
_cell.angle_alpha   90.00
_cell.angle_beta   90.00
_cell.angle_gamma   90.00
#
_symmetry.space_group_name_H-M   'P 1'
#
loop_
_entity.id
_entity.type
_entity.pdbx_description
1 polymer ?
#
loop_
_entity_poly.entity_id
_entity_poly.type
_entity_poly.pdbx_seq_one_letter_code
_entity_poly.pdbx_strand_id
1 'polypeptide(L)'
;MAIVGYPPPFENEPGHDLTYQAKCGLLTPPQLPRTLIADMAGGEKAAAEGLALLLAREGGKGAACALVALSDAAEYMAEPFLKGLSSRQGPLGGGLAEYNIYQAHEGWVAVAALEPHFKKRMKEALGFGGNSPDELRPFFATRTAKAWEKWAEEHDLPIVAIVSD
;
A
#
# COMPACT_ATOMS: atom_id res chain seq x y z
N MET A 1 14.89 -24.92 1.88
CA MET A 1 13.74 -23.99 1.86
C MET A 1 12.87 -24.34 0.68
N ALA A 2 11.55 -24.26 0.83
CA ALA A 2 10.60 -24.38 -0.27
C ALA A 2 9.53 -23.28 -0.17
N ILE A 3 9.07 -22.80 -1.33
CA ILE A 3 7.88 -21.96 -1.42
C ILE A 3 6.68 -22.89 -1.64
N VAL A 4 5.61 -22.67 -0.88
CA VAL A 4 4.36 -23.42 -0.96
C VAL A 4 3.18 -22.47 -1.11
N GLY A 5 2.04 -22.96 -1.58
CA GLY A 5 0.84 -22.13 -1.69
C GLY A 5 0.29 -21.75 -0.31
N TYR A 6 0.01 -22.77 0.50
CA TYR A 6 -0.49 -22.65 1.87
C TYR A 6 0.45 -23.37 2.86
N PRO A 7 0.43 -22.99 4.15
CA PRO A 7 1.13 -23.75 5.16
C PRO A 7 0.51 -25.15 5.34
N PRO A 8 1.27 -26.13 5.85
CA PRO A 8 0.71 -27.42 6.20
C PRO A 8 -0.47 -27.32 7.17
N PRO A 9 -1.51 -28.18 7.03
CA PRO A 9 -1.61 -29.35 6.14
C PRO A 9 -2.23 -29.07 4.76
N PHE A 10 -2.30 -27.80 4.32
CA PHE A 10 -3.00 -27.40 3.10
C PHE A 10 -2.06 -27.12 1.93
N GLU A 11 -0.81 -27.58 2.00
CA GLU A 11 0.25 -27.25 1.03
C GLU A 11 -0.06 -27.67 -0.41
N ASN A 12 -0.99 -28.62 -0.59
CA ASN A 12 -1.45 -29.11 -1.90
C ASN A 12 -2.75 -28.43 -2.39
N GLU A 13 -3.34 -27.51 -1.61
CA GLU A 13 -4.50 -26.76 -2.08
C GLU A 13 -4.11 -25.82 -3.24
N PRO A 14 -4.91 -25.76 -4.31
CA PRO A 14 -4.62 -24.90 -5.45
C PRO A 14 -4.79 -23.43 -5.05
N GLY A 15 -3.85 -22.60 -5.50
CA GLY A 15 -3.93 -21.17 -5.38
C GLY A 15 -2.89 -20.49 -6.24
N HIS A 16 -3.07 -19.20 -6.40
CA HIS A 16 -2.13 -18.26 -6.99
C HIS A 16 -2.32 -16.90 -6.30
N ASP A 17 -1.37 -16.00 -6.47
CA ASP A 17 -1.42 -14.61 -6.01
C ASP A 17 -2.85 -14.00 -5.95
N LEU A 18 -3.57 -14.02 -7.08
CA LEU A 18 -4.93 -13.47 -7.16
C LEU A 18 -5.88 -14.07 -6.11
N THR A 19 -5.86 -15.40 -5.94
CA THR A 19 -6.72 -16.09 -4.97
C THR A 19 -6.30 -15.86 -3.52
N TYR A 20 -5.01 -15.66 -3.26
CA TYR A 20 -4.51 -15.31 -1.93
C TYR A 20 -4.95 -13.89 -1.56
N GLN A 21 -4.74 -12.92 -2.46
CA GLN A 21 -5.23 -11.54 -2.29
C GLN A 21 -6.76 -11.48 -2.13
N ALA A 22 -7.50 -12.31 -2.89
CA ALA A 22 -8.96 -12.40 -2.77
C ALA A 22 -9.40 -12.84 -1.37
N LYS A 23 -8.78 -13.89 -0.80
CA LYS A 23 -9.09 -14.36 0.56
C LYS A 23 -8.79 -13.31 1.63
N CYS A 24 -7.83 -12.43 1.39
CA CYS A 24 -7.46 -11.35 2.30
C CYS A 24 -8.25 -10.04 2.11
N GLY A 25 -9.18 -9.98 1.14
CA GLY A 25 -9.98 -8.77 0.87
C GLY A 25 -9.19 -7.63 0.22
N LEU A 26 -8.06 -7.92 -0.42
CA LEU A 26 -7.18 -6.92 -1.05
C LEU A 26 -7.59 -6.54 -2.48
N LEU A 27 -8.60 -7.20 -3.03
CA LEU A 27 -9.06 -6.95 -4.40
C LEU A 27 -10.20 -5.93 -4.44
N THR A 28 -10.27 -5.17 -5.53
CA THR A 28 -11.40 -4.30 -5.86
C THR A 28 -12.05 -4.79 -7.15
N PRO A 29 -13.10 -5.62 -7.09
CA PRO A 29 -13.76 -6.12 -8.29
C PRO A 29 -14.44 -5.00 -9.11
N PRO A 30 -14.47 -5.08 -10.45
CA PRO A 30 -13.93 -6.16 -11.29
C PRO A 30 -12.45 -5.99 -11.68
N GLN A 31 -11.72 -5.04 -11.10
CA GLN A 31 -10.33 -4.78 -11.46
C GLN A 31 -9.39 -5.88 -10.93
N LEU A 32 -8.47 -6.32 -11.79
CA LEU A 32 -7.32 -7.13 -11.37
C LEU A 32 -6.33 -6.26 -10.58
N PRO A 33 -5.58 -6.84 -9.62
CA PRO A 33 -4.59 -6.08 -8.87
C PRO A 33 -3.48 -5.62 -9.81
N ARG A 34 -2.95 -4.41 -9.58
CA ARG A 34 -1.84 -3.85 -10.38
C ARG A 34 -0.47 -4.49 -10.08
N THR A 35 -0.39 -5.32 -9.03
CA THR A 35 0.82 -6.03 -8.64
C THR A 35 0.48 -7.38 -8.00
N LEU A 36 1.48 -8.27 -7.94
CA LEU A 36 1.38 -9.62 -7.40
C LEU A 36 1.91 -9.64 -5.96
N ILE A 37 1.15 -9.07 -5.02
CA ILE A 37 1.60 -8.82 -3.65
C ILE A 37 2.03 -10.11 -2.94
N ALA A 38 1.28 -11.19 -3.10
CA ALA A 38 1.59 -12.46 -2.43
C ALA A 38 2.86 -13.08 -2.99
N ASP A 39 3.01 -13.08 -4.32
CA ASP A 39 4.19 -13.64 -4.99
C ASP A 39 5.45 -12.82 -4.68
N MET A 40 5.36 -11.48 -4.73
CA MET A 40 6.47 -10.59 -4.42
C MET A 40 6.91 -10.67 -2.96
N ALA A 41 5.99 -10.52 -2.01
CA ALA A 41 6.29 -10.59 -0.59
C ALA A 41 6.75 -11.99 -0.18
N GLY A 42 6.15 -13.04 -0.76
CA GLY A 42 6.57 -14.42 -0.58
C GLY A 42 7.98 -14.68 -1.10
N GLY A 43 8.32 -14.14 -2.27
CA GLY A 43 9.67 -14.22 -2.84
C GLY A 43 10.73 -13.52 -1.98
N GLU A 44 10.44 -12.30 -1.49
CA GLU A 44 11.32 -11.57 -0.57
C GLU A 44 11.50 -12.31 0.77
N LYS A 45 10.42 -12.84 1.34
CA LYS A 45 10.46 -13.65 2.56
C LYS A 45 11.28 -14.92 2.35
N ALA A 46 11.12 -15.59 1.21
CA ALA A 46 11.95 -16.74 0.85
C ALA A 46 13.44 -16.37 0.75
N ALA A 47 13.79 -15.24 0.13
CA ALA A 47 15.18 -14.79 0.09
C ALA A 47 15.75 -14.56 1.51
N ALA A 48 14.99 -13.90 2.38
CA ALA A 48 15.38 -13.65 3.77
C ALA A 48 15.54 -14.95 4.58
N GLU A 49 14.59 -15.88 4.49
CA GLU A 49 14.65 -17.19 5.15
C GLU A 49 15.83 -18.04 4.63
N GLY A 50 16.09 -17.99 3.32
CA GLY A 50 17.25 -18.64 2.72
C GLY A 50 18.56 -18.14 3.32
N LEU A 51 18.73 -16.82 3.45
CA LEU A 51 19.90 -16.21 4.08
C LEU A 51 20.00 -16.58 5.57
N ALA A 52 18.88 -16.53 6.30
CA ALA A 52 18.84 -16.92 7.71
C ALA A 52 19.28 -18.38 7.92
N LEU A 53 18.87 -19.30 7.04
CA LEU A 53 19.30 -20.70 7.07
C LEU A 53 20.79 -20.86 6.76
N LEU A 54 21.34 -20.09 5.81
CA LEU A 54 22.77 -20.10 5.51
C LEU A 54 23.61 -19.61 6.70
N LEU A 55 23.24 -18.47 7.29
CA LEU A 55 23.91 -17.91 8.46
C LEU A 55 23.80 -18.84 9.68
N ALA A 56 22.63 -19.44 9.88
CA ALA A 56 22.43 -20.46 10.92
C ALA A 56 23.40 -21.62 10.76
N ARG A 57 23.53 -22.14 9.53
CA ARG A 57 24.46 -23.24 9.21
C ARG A 57 25.91 -22.83 9.42
N GLU A 58 26.30 -21.64 9.00
CA GLU A 58 27.65 -21.11 9.22
C GLU A 58 27.96 -20.97 10.72
N GLY A 59 26.98 -20.54 11.52
CA GLY A 59 27.05 -20.48 12.98
C GLY A 59 27.00 -21.83 13.70
N GLY A 60 27.15 -22.95 12.99
CA GLY A 60 27.19 -24.29 13.57
C GLY A 60 25.84 -24.93 13.85
N LYS A 61 24.72 -24.31 13.43
CA LYS A 61 23.42 -24.99 13.46
C LYS A 61 23.37 -26.06 12.37
N GLY A 62 22.66 -27.15 12.65
CA GLY A 62 22.45 -28.23 11.68
C GLY A 62 21.61 -27.80 10.48
N ALA A 63 21.44 -28.71 9.51
CA ALA A 63 20.55 -28.48 8.38
C ALA A 63 19.11 -28.24 8.86
N ALA A 64 18.46 -27.21 8.32
CA ALA A 64 17.07 -26.88 8.60
C ALA A 64 16.32 -26.58 7.29
N CYS A 65 15.01 -26.77 7.32
CA CYS A 65 14.13 -26.45 6.20
C CYS A 65 13.07 -25.45 6.66
N ALA A 66 12.92 -24.36 5.91
CA ALA A 66 11.82 -23.41 6.06
C ALA A 66 10.83 -23.58 4.90
N LEU A 67 9.54 -23.49 5.22
CA LEU A 67 8.46 -23.37 4.25
C LEU A 67 7.98 -21.92 4.26
N VAL A 68 7.89 -21.32 3.07
CA VAL A 68 7.32 -19.98 2.89
C VAL A 68 6.02 -20.12 2.14
N ALA A 69 4.91 -19.91 2.84
CA ALA A 69 3.59 -19.93 2.24
C ALA A 69 3.25 -18.57 1.63
N LEU A 70 2.81 -18.57 0.37
CA LEU A 70 2.36 -17.36 -0.33
C LEU A 70 1.05 -16.81 0.28
N SER A 71 0.21 -17.67 0.83
CA SER A 71 -0.96 -17.25 1.62
C SER A 71 -0.59 -16.42 2.84
N ASP A 72 0.43 -16.84 3.59
CA ASP A 72 0.89 -16.13 4.79
C ASP A 72 1.50 -14.78 4.42
N ALA A 73 2.17 -14.70 3.26
CA ALA A 73 2.67 -13.43 2.73
C ALA A 73 1.51 -12.47 2.39
N ALA A 74 0.44 -12.97 1.76
CA ALA A 74 -0.75 -12.17 1.48
C ALA A 74 -1.43 -11.68 2.78
N GLU A 75 -1.57 -12.55 3.78
CA GLU A 75 -2.15 -12.22 5.08
C GLU A 75 -1.34 -11.14 5.80
N TYR A 76 -0.01 -11.29 5.82
CA TYR A 76 0.90 -10.29 6.39
C TYR A 76 0.74 -8.92 5.71
N MET A 77 0.72 -8.90 4.38
CA MET A 77 0.55 -7.66 3.61
C MET A 77 -0.85 -7.05 3.77
N ALA A 78 -1.85 -7.84 4.18
CA ALA A 78 -3.20 -7.38 4.44
C ALA A 78 -3.40 -6.81 5.85
N GLU A 79 -2.43 -6.94 6.78
CA GLU A 79 -2.59 -6.48 8.16
C GLU A 79 -3.07 -5.03 8.30
N PRO A 80 -2.53 -4.03 7.58
CA PRO A 80 -3.03 -2.66 7.68
C PRO A 80 -4.52 -2.54 7.36
N PHE A 81 -5.00 -3.30 6.37
CA PHE A 81 -6.41 -3.32 5.99
C PHE A 81 -7.25 -4.06 7.03
N LEU A 82 -6.83 -5.26 7.45
CA LEU A 82 -7.53 -6.10 8.41
C LEU A 82 -7.62 -5.45 9.81
N LYS A 83 -6.66 -4.59 10.16
CA LYS A 83 -6.68 -3.80 11.41
C LYS A 83 -7.40 -2.46 11.25
N GLY A 84 -7.96 -2.15 10.07
CA GLY A 84 -8.76 -0.95 9.82
C GLY A 84 -7.96 0.33 9.56
N LEU A 85 -6.65 0.24 9.38
CA LEU A 85 -5.80 1.40 9.11
C LEU A 85 -6.03 1.93 7.69
N SER A 86 -6.06 1.03 6.70
CA SER A 86 -6.30 1.33 5.29
C SER A 86 -7.69 0.90 4.79
N SER A 87 -8.60 0.54 5.70
CA SER A 87 -9.99 0.26 5.34
C SER A 87 -10.71 1.55 4.90
N ARG A 88 -11.87 1.42 4.25
CA ARG A 88 -12.68 2.59 3.88
C ARG A 88 -13.01 3.41 5.14
N GLN A 89 -12.67 4.70 5.12
CA GLN A 89 -12.75 5.64 6.26
C GLN A 89 -11.66 5.48 7.34
N GLY A 90 -10.79 4.49 7.23
CA GLY A 90 -9.58 4.39 8.04
C GLY A 90 -8.66 5.60 7.81
N PRO A 91 -7.76 5.89 8.75
CA PRO A 91 -6.87 7.05 8.67
C PRO A 91 -5.99 7.04 7.42
N LEU A 92 -5.60 5.86 6.93
CA LEU A 92 -4.84 5.65 5.69
C LEU A 92 -5.69 5.06 4.56
N GLY A 93 -7.02 5.09 4.70
CA GLY A 93 -7.98 4.60 3.71
C GLY A 93 -8.96 5.68 3.23
N GLY A 94 -8.54 6.95 3.32
CA GLY A 94 -9.31 8.10 2.85
C GLY A 94 -10.22 8.76 3.89
N GLY A 95 -10.11 8.38 5.18
CA GLY A 95 -10.82 9.05 6.27
C GLY A 95 -10.28 10.46 6.60
N LEU A 96 -9.02 10.73 6.26
CA LEU A 96 -8.39 12.03 6.45
C LEU A 96 -8.39 12.84 5.15
N ALA A 97 -8.64 14.14 5.26
CA ALA A 97 -8.58 15.05 4.11
C ALA A 97 -7.14 15.16 3.58
N GLU A 98 -6.15 15.07 4.46
CA GLU A 98 -4.74 15.18 4.14
C GLU A 98 -4.11 13.84 3.73
N TYR A 99 -4.88 12.75 3.70
CA TYR A 99 -4.47 11.46 3.15
C TYR A 99 -5.57 10.90 2.25
N ASN A 100 -5.58 11.35 0.99
CA ASN A 100 -6.66 11.07 0.06
C ASN A 100 -6.23 11.14 -1.40
N ILE A 101 -7.14 10.72 -2.27
CA ILE A 101 -7.02 10.90 -3.72
C ILE A 101 -8.11 11.88 -4.16
N TYR A 102 -7.71 12.94 -4.86
CA TYR A 102 -8.60 13.98 -5.35
C TYR A 102 -8.61 14.03 -6.87
N GLN A 103 -9.80 14.20 -7.43
CA GLN A 103 -9.96 14.49 -8.86
C GLN A 103 -9.47 15.90 -9.12
N ALA A 104 -8.53 16.04 -10.07
CA ALA A 104 -8.08 17.32 -10.55
C ALA A 104 -8.91 17.76 -11.76
N HIS A 105 -8.66 18.97 -12.30
CA HIS A 105 -9.27 19.38 -13.58
C HIS A 105 -8.97 18.36 -14.69
N GLU A 106 -7.74 17.84 -14.68
CA GLU A 106 -7.27 16.77 -15.56
C GLU A 106 -6.39 15.83 -14.75
N GLY A 107 -6.71 14.54 -14.77
CA GLY A 107 -6.03 13.51 -13.99
C GLY A 107 -6.45 13.47 -12.51
N TRP A 108 -5.62 12.80 -11.72
CA TRP A 108 -5.85 12.59 -10.28
C TRP A 108 -4.60 12.95 -9.49
N VAL A 109 -4.81 13.37 -8.25
CA VAL A 109 -3.73 13.76 -7.33
C VAL A 109 -3.80 12.90 -6.08
N ALA A 110 -2.68 12.34 -5.66
CA ALA A 110 -2.52 11.70 -4.36
C ALA A 110 -1.97 12.73 -3.36
N VAL A 111 -2.62 12.87 -2.21
CA VAL A 111 -2.25 13.77 -1.12
C VAL A 111 -1.91 12.92 0.11
N ALA A 112 -0.74 13.15 0.72
CA ALA A 112 -0.29 12.39 1.90
C ALA A 112 0.35 13.29 2.97
N ALA A 113 -0.21 14.47 3.24
CA ALA A 113 0.27 15.44 4.23
C ALA A 113 -0.15 15.05 5.66
N LEU A 114 0.33 13.93 6.19
CA LEU A 114 -0.08 13.39 7.50
C LEU A 114 0.56 14.12 8.68
N GLU A 115 1.82 14.52 8.53
CA GLU A 115 2.63 15.09 9.58
C GLU A 115 2.13 16.50 9.95
N PRO A 116 2.17 16.89 11.25
CA PRO A 116 1.62 18.18 11.69
C PRO A 116 2.16 19.39 10.93
N HIS A 117 3.42 19.36 10.52
CA HIS A 117 4.05 20.45 9.77
C HIS A 117 3.57 20.51 8.32
N PHE A 118 3.38 19.38 7.63
CA PHE A 118 2.79 19.37 6.29
C PHE A 118 1.32 19.78 6.34
N LYS A 119 0.55 19.35 7.33
CA LYS A 119 -0.85 19.79 7.52
C LYS A 119 -0.96 21.30 7.66
N LYS A 120 -0.13 21.87 8.54
CA LYS A 120 -0.09 23.32 8.76
C LYS A 120 0.28 24.05 7.47
N ARG A 121 1.36 23.63 6.82
CA ARG A 121 1.85 24.24 5.59
C ARG A 121 0.85 24.15 4.45
N MET A 122 0.19 23.00 4.30
CA MET A 122 -0.85 22.82 3.31
C MET A 122 -2.00 23.80 3.56
N LYS A 123 -2.52 23.89 4.79
CA LYS A 123 -3.60 24.84 5.12
C LYS A 123 -3.20 26.29 4.86
N GLU A 124 -1.98 26.67 5.22
CA GLU A 124 -1.43 28.02 4.99
C GLU A 124 -1.29 28.31 3.49
N ALA A 125 -0.68 27.40 2.73
CA ALA A 125 -0.41 27.56 1.30
C ALA A 125 -1.69 27.54 0.46
N LEU A 126 -2.68 26.73 0.85
CA LEU A 126 -3.98 26.67 0.21
C LEU A 126 -4.83 27.92 0.52
N GLY A 127 -4.52 28.65 1.60
CA GLY A 127 -5.39 29.70 2.12
C GLY A 127 -6.78 29.18 2.51
N PHE A 128 -6.91 27.87 2.74
CA PHE A 128 -8.17 27.16 2.86
C PHE A 128 -8.22 26.39 4.19
N GLY A 129 -9.26 26.68 4.99
CA GLY A 129 -9.46 26.10 6.31
C GLY A 129 -10.26 24.80 6.34
N GLY A 130 -10.63 24.25 5.18
CA GLY A 130 -11.38 23.00 5.12
C GLY A 130 -10.60 21.85 5.75
N ASN A 131 -11.33 20.99 6.45
CA ASN A 131 -10.79 19.86 7.20
C ASN A 131 -11.43 18.52 6.78
N SER A 132 -12.27 18.54 5.74
CA SER A 132 -12.91 17.35 5.19
C SER A 132 -12.52 17.10 3.73
N PRO A 133 -12.53 15.84 3.27
CA PRO A 133 -12.33 15.54 1.86
C PRO A 133 -13.31 16.28 0.94
N ASP A 134 -14.56 16.43 1.36
CA ASP A 134 -15.61 17.07 0.56
C ASP A 134 -15.31 18.55 0.30
N GLU A 135 -14.72 19.24 1.28
CA GLU A 135 -14.31 20.64 1.16
C GLU A 135 -13.08 20.81 0.24
N LEU A 136 -12.16 19.84 0.21
CA LEU A 136 -10.96 19.90 -0.62
C LEU A 136 -11.19 19.48 -2.08
N ARG A 137 -12.19 18.64 -2.37
CA ARG A 137 -12.52 18.21 -3.75
C ARG A 137 -12.67 19.37 -4.75
N PRO A 138 -13.53 20.39 -4.52
CA PRO A 138 -13.67 21.48 -5.49
C PRO A 138 -12.38 22.28 -5.66
N PHE A 139 -11.53 22.33 -4.63
CA PHE A 139 -10.26 23.03 -4.69
C PHE A 139 -9.27 22.32 -5.62
N PHE A 140 -9.06 21.01 -5.43
CA PHE A 140 -8.19 20.22 -6.31
C PHE A 140 -8.70 20.16 -7.75
N ALA A 141 -10.01 20.29 -7.99
CA ALA A 141 -10.58 20.35 -9.33
C ALA A 141 -10.21 21.63 -10.13
N THR A 142 -9.57 22.64 -9.53
CA THR A 142 -9.29 23.93 -10.21
C THR A 142 -8.06 23.94 -11.11
N ARG A 143 -7.16 22.95 -10.98
CA ARG A 143 -5.91 22.84 -11.77
C ARG A 143 -5.70 21.41 -12.22
N THR A 144 -4.85 21.20 -13.21
CA THR A 144 -4.45 19.84 -13.64
C THR A 144 -3.60 19.17 -12.57
N ALA A 145 -3.54 17.84 -12.56
CA ALA A 145 -2.76 17.09 -11.58
C ALA A 145 -1.27 17.47 -11.60
N LYS A 146 -0.68 17.65 -12.78
CA LYS A 146 0.72 18.09 -12.94
C LYS A 146 0.96 19.51 -12.40
N ALA A 147 -0.02 20.40 -12.53
CA ALA A 147 0.08 21.75 -11.96
C ALA A 147 0.03 21.71 -10.42
N TRP A 148 -0.74 20.78 -9.84
CA TRP A 148 -0.74 20.55 -8.40
C TRP A 148 0.55 19.97 -7.87
N GLU A 149 1.11 18.97 -8.57
CA GLU A 149 2.41 18.39 -8.23
C GLU A 149 3.52 19.45 -8.22
N LYS A 150 3.63 20.25 -9.28
CA LYS A 150 4.60 21.36 -9.32
C LYS A 150 4.36 22.38 -8.20
N TRP A 151 3.11 22.76 -7.95
CA TRP A 151 2.78 23.65 -6.85
C TRP A 151 3.20 23.05 -5.50
N ALA A 152 3.03 21.75 -5.31
CA ALA A 152 3.41 21.07 -4.09
C ALA A 152 4.92 20.98 -3.90
N GLU A 153 5.70 20.79 -4.97
CA GLU A 153 7.16 20.88 -4.94
C GLU A 153 7.62 22.27 -4.45
N GLU A 154 7.04 23.33 -5.01
CA GLU A 154 7.34 24.73 -4.62
C GLU A 154 6.99 25.01 -3.15
N HIS A 155 6.03 24.27 -2.60
CA HIS A 155 5.55 24.42 -1.23
C HIS A 155 6.03 23.32 -0.29
N ASP A 156 6.92 22.40 -0.69
CA ASP A 156 7.42 21.30 0.15
C ASP A 156 6.26 20.47 0.77
N LEU A 157 5.40 19.94 -0.10
CA LEU A 157 4.22 19.15 0.27
C LEU A 157 4.20 17.77 -0.43
N PRO A 158 3.80 16.69 0.26
CA PRO A 158 3.69 15.34 -0.30
C PRO A 158 2.40 15.18 -1.12
N ILE A 159 2.37 15.83 -2.28
CA ILE A 159 1.26 15.80 -3.22
C ILE A 159 1.80 15.54 -4.62
N VAL A 160 1.32 14.48 -5.27
CA VAL A 160 1.84 14.01 -6.56
C VAL A 160 0.72 13.71 -7.55
N ALA A 161 1.02 13.88 -8.83
CA ALA A 161 0.10 13.47 -9.89
C ALA A 161 0.08 11.94 -9.98
N ILE A 162 -1.11 11.33 -10.02
CA ILE A 162 -1.25 9.88 -10.20
C ILE A 162 -1.01 9.55 -11.67
N VAL A 163 0.00 8.72 -11.92
CA VAL A 163 0.20 8.11 -13.23
C VAL A 163 -1.03 7.25 -13.55
N SER A 164 -1.71 7.63 -14.63
CA SER A 164 -2.84 6.90 -15.19
C SER A 164 -2.37 6.20 -16.46
N ASP A 165 -2.99 5.05 -16.76
CA ASP A 165 -2.74 4.29 -17.99
C ASP A 165 -3.22 5.03 -19.25
#